data_AF-A0A2E9FIP1-F1
#
_entry.id   AF-A0A2E9FIP1-F1
#
_cell.length_a   1.000
_cell.length_b   1.000
_cell.length_c   1.000
_cell.angle_alpha   90.00
_cell.angle_beta   90.00
_cell.angle_gamma   90.00
#
_symmetry.space_group_name_H-M   'P 1'
#
loop_
_entity.id
_entity.type
_entity.pdbx_description
1 polymer ?
#
loop_
_entity_poly.entity_id
_entity_poly.type
_entity_poly.pdbx_seq_one_letter_code
_entity_poly.pdbx_strand_id
1 'polypeptide(L)' 'MNKHKQIIDFARGKIVSGKFTKLDNTTREFWGVLKHEDRDKDYLVTVFDYRKKQYRRFRLDVGNIVLNVANTTFHINNQ' A
#
# COMPACT_ATOMS: atom_id res chain seq x y z
N MET A 1 14.74 -1.57 -12.41
CA MET A 1 13.44 -2.15 -12.02
C MET A 1 12.84 -1.27 -10.93
N ASN A 2 11.58 -0.83 -11.07
CA ASN A 2 10.95 0.12 -10.13
C ASN A 2 10.77 -0.54 -8.75
N LYS A 3 11.33 0.05 -7.69
CA LYS A 3 11.23 -0.46 -6.31
C LYS A 3 9.77 -0.62 -5.88
N HIS A 4 8.88 0.26 -6.34
CA HIS A 4 7.44 0.17 -6.07
C HIS A 4 6.82 -1.10 -6.66
N LYS A 5 7.18 -1.43 -7.91
CA LYS A 5 6.71 -2.65 -8.58
C LYS A 5 7.15 -3.92 -7.85
N GLN A 6 8.39 -3.98 -7.38
CA GLN A 6 8.88 -5.11 -6.58
C GLN A 6 8.06 -5.30 -5.29
N ILE A 7 7.73 -4.21 -4.60
CA ILE A 7 6.93 -4.25 -3.37
C ILE A 7 5.51 -4.72 -3.68
N ILE A 8 4.88 -4.18 -4.73
CA ILE A 8 3.54 -4.58 -5.18
C ILE A 8 3.52 -6.05 -5.54
N ASP A 9 4.46 -6.52 -6.36
CA ASP A 9 4.52 -7.91 -6.80
C ASP A 9 4.78 -8.87 -5.63
N PHE A 10 5.61 -8.46 -4.66
CA PHE A 10 5.81 -9.23 -3.43
C PHE A 10 4.54 -9.30 -2.56
N ALA A 11 3.78 -8.21 -2.48
CA ALA A 11 2.63 -8.08 -1.59
C ALA A 11 1.30 -8.56 -2.21
N ARG A 12 1.25 -8.70 -3.54
CA ARG A 12 0.05 -9.06 -4.30
C ARG A 12 -0.61 -10.33 -3.77
N GLY A 13 -1.91 -10.25 -3.50
CA GLY A 13 -2.71 -11.38 -3.01
C GLY A 13 -2.49 -11.75 -1.55
N LYS A 14 -1.57 -11.08 -0.84
CA LYS A 14 -1.27 -11.34 0.58
C LYS A 14 -2.06 -10.41 1.48
N ILE A 15 -2.25 -10.86 2.72
CA ILE A 15 -2.71 -10.00 3.81
C ILE A 15 -1.58 -9.04 4.16
N VAL A 16 -1.92 -7.76 4.19
CA VAL A 16 -1.03 -6.64 4.47
C VAL A 16 -1.63 -5.76 5.57
N SER A 17 -0.76 -5.16 6.36
CA SER A 17 -1.14 -4.06 7.27
C SER A 17 -0.23 -2.87 7.01
N GLY A 18 -0.63 -1.70 7.47
CA GLY A 18 0.23 -0.54 7.29
C GLY A 18 -0.43 0.77 7.61
N LYS A 19 0.31 1.83 7.30
CA LYS A 19 -0.15 3.21 7.41
C LYS A 19 0.27 4.01 6.19
N PHE A 20 -0.66 4.83 5.70
CA PHE A 20 -0.44 5.84 4.68
C PHE A 20 -0.49 7.22 5.34
N THR A 21 0.62 7.94 5.33
CA THR A 21 0.71 9.32 5.82
C THR A 21 0.73 10.26 4.61
N LYS A 22 -0.27 11.12 4.52
CA LYS A 22 -0.40 12.14 3.47
C LYS A 22 0.59 13.29 3.68
N LEU A 23 0.69 14.15 2.66
CA LEU A 23 1.44 15.41 2.72
C LEU A 23 0.94 16.38 3.81
N ASP A 24 -0.36 16.32 4.14
CA ASP A 24 -0.98 17.10 5.23
C ASP A 24 -0.75 16.48 6.63
N ASN A 25 0.16 15.49 6.73
CA ASN A 25 0.44 14.68 7.92
C ASN A 25 -0.74 13.84 8.45
N THR A 26 -1.89 13.82 7.78
CA THR A 26 -2.98 12.91 8.16
C THR A 26 -2.61 11.47 7.85
N THR A 27 -2.81 10.59 8.82
CA THR A 27 -2.44 9.18 8.72
C THR A 27 -3.67 8.28 8.59
N ARG A 28 -3.51 7.24 7.76
CA ARG A 28 -4.55 6.30 7.38
C ARG A 28 -4.02 4.88 7.53
N GLU A 29 -4.36 4.24 8.63
CA GLU A 29 -4.06 2.81 8.84
C GLU A 29 -4.93 1.92 7.98
N PHE A 30 -4.43 0.74 7.62
CA PHE A 30 -5.20 -0.30 6.94
C PHE A 30 -4.75 -1.69 7.36
N TRP A 31 -5.66 -2.65 7.25
CA TRP A 31 -5.38 -4.08 7.34
C TRP A 31 -6.32 -4.82 6.39
N GLY A 32 -5.76 -5.58 5.47
CA GLY A 32 -6.51 -6.05 4.32
C GLY A 32 -5.72 -6.92 3.38
N VAL A 33 -6.30 -7.28 2.24
CA VAL A 33 -5.57 -7.95 1.15
C VAL A 33 -5.19 -6.93 0.08
N LEU A 34 -3.93 -6.99 -0.37
CA LEU A 34 -3.48 -6.20 -1.51
C LEU A 34 -4.03 -6.85 -2.79
N LYS A 35 -4.97 -6.17 -3.44
CA LYS A 35 -5.58 -6.63 -4.68
C LYS A 35 -4.77 -6.11 -5.85
N HIS A 36 -4.57 -6.96 -6.85
CA HIS A 36 -4.12 -6.50 -8.16
C HIS A 36 -5.34 -6.22 -9.00
N GLU A 37 -5.38 -5.02 -9.55
CA GLU A 37 -6.34 -4.65 -10.58
C GLU A 37 -5.50 -4.32 -11.82
N ASP A 38 -5.88 -4.84 -12.99
CA ASP A 38 -5.12 -4.59 -14.24
C ASP A 38 -5.03 -3.10 -14.60
N ARG A 39 -5.92 -2.28 -14.02
CA ARG A 39 -5.95 -0.82 -14.13
C ARG A 39 -5.01 -0.08 -13.17
N ASP A 40 -4.42 -0.75 -12.19
CA ASP A 40 -3.54 -0.11 -11.22
C ASP A 40 -2.16 0.12 -11.85
N LYS A 41 -1.78 1.38 -12.01
CA LYS A 41 -0.43 1.77 -12.46
C LYS A 41 0.62 1.42 -11.40
N ASP A 42 1.89 1.36 -11.78
CA ASP A 42 3.02 1.00 -10.89
C ASP A 42 3.16 1.84 -9.60
N TYR A 43 2.48 2.98 -9.51
CA TYR A 43 2.46 3.86 -8.33
C TYR A 43 1.14 3.82 -7.56
N LEU A 44 0.19 2.97 -7.91
CA LEU A 44 -1.10 2.82 -7.22
C LEU A 44 -1.21 1.45 -6.57
N VAL A 45 -1.71 1.44 -5.34
CA VAL A 45 -1.97 0.21 -4.59
C VAL A 45 -3.40 0.20 -4.10
N THR A 46 -4.12 -0.88 -4.42
CA THR A 46 -5.46 -1.15 -3.92
C THR A 46 -5.43 -2.19 -2.81
N VAL A 47 -5.97 -1.84 -1.65
CA VAL A 47 -6.16 -2.75 -0.52
C VAL A 47 -7.65 -2.86 -0.23
N PHE A 48 -8.17 -4.08 -0.11
CA PHE A 48 -9.47 -4.28 0.49
C PHE A 48 -9.33 -4.32 2.01
N ASP A 49 -9.71 -3.22 2.67
CA ASP A 49 -9.56 -3.03 4.11
C ASP A 49 -10.64 -3.79 4.87
N TYR A 50 -10.24 -4.79 5.67
CA TYR A 50 -11.14 -5.65 6.43
C TYR A 50 -11.83 -4.92 7.57
N ARG A 51 -11.18 -3.93 8.19
CA ARG A 51 -11.78 -3.15 9.29
C ARG A 51 -12.88 -2.25 8.77
N LYS A 52 -12.66 -1.63 7.62
CA LYS A 52 -13.62 -0.70 6.99
C LYS A 52 -14.58 -1.37 6.01
N LYS A 53 -14.34 -2.63 5.65
CA LYS A 53 -15.09 -3.40 4.64
C LYS A 53 -15.20 -2.67 3.30
N GLN A 54 -14.14 -1.98 2.88
CA GLN A 54 -14.13 -1.19 1.64
C GLN A 54 -12.78 -1.22 0.94
N TYR A 55 -12.79 -1.00 -0.37
CA TYR A 55 -11.57 -0.79 -1.15
C TYR A 55 -10.95 0.57 -0.83
N ARG A 56 -9.63 0.57 -0.66
CA ARG A 56 -8.85 1.76 -0.38
C ARG A 56 -7.66 1.81 -1.31
N ARG A 57 -7.44 2.98 -1.88
CA ARG A 57 -6.35 3.23 -2.82
C ARG A 57 -5.34 4.19 -2.22
N PHE A 58 -4.08 3.85 -2.43
CA PHE A 58 -2.93 4.63 -1.98
C PHE A 58 -2.00 4.85 -3.15
N ARG A 59 -1.38 6.02 -3.17
CA ARG A 59 -0.37 6.38 -4.15
C ARG A 59 1.00 6.19 -3.53
N LEU A 60 1.82 5.35 -4.14
CA LEU A 60 3.20 5.09 -3.74
C LEU A 60 4.16 6.19 -4.17
N ASP A 61 3.70 7.21 -4.90
CA ASP A 61 4.50 8.34 -5.39
C ASP A 61 4.23 9.65 -4.64
N VAL A 62 3.38 9.63 -3.59
CA VAL A 62 3.12 10.81 -2.75
C VAL A 62 2.96 10.41 -1.29
N GLY A 63 3.54 11.22 -0.39
CA GLY A 63 3.53 10.96 1.04
C GLY A 63 4.37 9.74 1.43
N ASN A 64 4.08 9.20 2.62
CA ASN A 64 4.84 8.11 3.23
C ASN A 64 3.98 6.87 3.47
N ILE A 65 4.51 5.70 3.18
CA ILE A 65 3.83 4.42 3.36
C ILE A 65 4.72 3.48 4.15
N VAL A 66 4.14 2.92 5.21
CA VAL A 66 4.66 1.73 5.85
C VAL A 66 3.74 0.58 5.50
N LEU A 67 4.30 -0.44 4.84
CA LEU A 67 3.59 -1.64 4.42
C LEU A 67 4.23 -2.85 5.09
N ASN A 68 3.46 -3.58 5.90
CA ASN A 68 3.87 -4.83 6.51
C ASN A 68 3.23 -5.99 5.74
N VAL A 69 4.06 -6.95 5.35
CA VAL A 69 3.64 -8.17 4.65
C VAL A 69 4.44 -9.33 5.22
N ALA A 70 3.77 -10.27 5.88
CA ALA A 70 4.42 -11.34 6.64
C ALA A 70 5.48 -10.78 7.61
N ASN A 71 6.75 -11.22 7.49
CA ASN A 71 7.86 -10.78 8.34
C ASN A 71 8.68 -9.64 7.72
N THR A 72 8.13 -8.95 6.71
CA THR A 72 8.83 -7.89 5.98
C THR A 72 8.08 -6.57 6.11
N THR A 73 8.82 -5.52 6.46
CA THR A 73 8.32 -4.14 6.49
C THR A 73 8.98 -3.33 5.39
N PHE A 74 8.15 -2.69 4.58
CA PHE A 74 8.58 -1.76 3.54
C PHE A 74 8.28 -0.33 3.96
N HIS A 75 9.30 0.51 3.89
CA HIS A 75 9.17 1.96 4.05
C HIS A 75 9.32 2.62 2.68
N ILE A 76 8.26 3.28 2.25
CA ILE A 76 8.21 4.05 1.00
C ILE A 76 8.05 5.51 1.41
N ASN A 77 9.12 6.28 1.26
CA ASN A 77 9.12 7.70 1.58
C ASN A 77 9.25 8.47 0.29
N ASN A 78 8.25 9.26 -0.05
CA ASN A 78 8.34 10.21 -1.14
C ASN A 78 8.36 11.60 -0.54
N GLN A 79 9.47 12.31 -0.79
CA GLN A 79 9.63 13.73 -0.47
C GLN A 79 8.73 14.56 -1.38
#